data_AF-A0A139D653-F1
#
_entry.id   AF-A0A139D653-F1
#
_cell.length_a   1.000
_cell.length_b   1.000
_cell.length_c   1.000
_cell.angle_alpha   90.00
_cell.angle_beta   90.00
_cell.angle_gamma   90.00
#
_symmetry.space_group_name_H-M   'P 1'
#
loop_
_entity.id
_entity.type
_entity.pdbx_description
1 polymer ?
#
loop_
_entity_poly.entity_id
_entity_poly.type
_entity_poly.pdbx_seq_one_letter_code
_entity_poly.pdbx_strand_id
1 'polypeptide(L)'
;MRENIPVTMMTQHPDSAQEYVPIQKESEEAIESLKAIPDGLGLEEIMIDFEGKLTPYHQTAQIVIGLIQNGMTPGKEVFVTPRVANANEETAFRQIMAFLSITETIVSAKEYNDIQPIIEVILPMVSSADELIEVKKRIDSVAKLAEKEFKMKKNK
;
A
#
# COMPACT_ATOMS: atom_id res chain seq x y z
N MET A 1 -12.97 4.53 12.28
CA MET A 1 -13.58 4.49 10.94
C MET A 1 -13.01 5.66 10.17
N ARG A 2 -12.61 5.48 8.89
CA ARG A 2 -12.25 6.63 8.04
C ARG A 2 -13.43 7.61 8.04
N GLU A 3 -13.17 8.91 8.20
CA GLU A 3 -14.23 9.91 8.15
C GLU A 3 -14.80 10.06 6.72
N ASN A 4 -13.95 9.83 5.71
CA ASN A 4 -14.32 9.76 4.29
C ASN A 4 -13.81 8.45 3.68
N ILE A 5 -14.69 7.71 3.02
CA ILE A 5 -14.32 6.58 2.16
C ILE A 5 -14.08 7.15 0.76
N PRO A 6 -12.91 6.94 0.14
CA PRO A 6 -12.65 7.40 -1.22
C PRO A 6 -13.65 6.77 -2.18
N VAL A 7 -14.12 7.55 -3.15
CA VAL A 7 -15.05 7.07 -4.20
C VAL A 7 -14.31 6.65 -5.46
N THR A 8 -13.03 7.03 -5.58
CA THR A 8 -12.16 6.68 -6.70
C THR A 8 -10.91 5.93 -6.23
N MET A 9 -10.63 4.81 -6.91
CA MET A 9 -9.41 4.02 -6.71
C MET A 9 -8.81 3.67 -8.07
N MET A 10 -7.57 4.08 -8.32
CA MET A 10 -6.79 3.56 -9.45
C MET A 10 -6.13 2.24 -9.09
N THR A 11 -5.84 1.42 -10.09
CA THR A 11 -5.26 0.09 -9.92
C THR A 11 -4.22 -0.19 -11.00
N GLN A 12 -3.35 -1.17 -10.77
CA GLN A 12 -2.32 -1.60 -11.71
C GLN A 12 -2.76 -2.77 -12.60
N HIS A 13 -4.07 -2.86 -12.92
CA HIS A 13 -4.57 -3.91 -13.81
C HIS A 13 -3.94 -3.77 -15.22
N PRO A 14 -3.57 -4.89 -15.88
CA PRO A 14 -2.97 -4.89 -17.20
C PRO A 14 -4.04 -4.93 -18.31
N ASP A 15 -5.08 -4.10 -18.22
CA ASP A 15 -6.21 -4.07 -19.16
C ASP A 15 -6.10 -2.96 -20.22
N SER A 16 -5.08 -2.10 -20.14
CA SER A 16 -4.76 -1.13 -21.19
C SER A 16 -4.40 -1.83 -22.50
N ALA A 17 -5.12 -1.50 -23.57
CA ALA A 17 -4.93 -2.11 -24.89
C ALA A 17 -3.69 -1.58 -25.64
N GLN A 18 -3.18 -0.41 -25.28
CA GLN A 18 -2.20 0.32 -26.07
C GLN A 18 -0.89 0.62 -25.33
N GLU A 19 -0.95 0.78 -24.01
CA GLU A 19 0.18 1.24 -23.23
C GLU A 19 0.61 0.20 -22.21
N TYR A 20 1.89 -0.15 -22.26
CA TYR A 20 2.53 -0.97 -21.24
C TYR A 20 3.21 -0.04 -20.22
N VAL A 21 2.76 -0.12 -18.96
CA VAL A 21 3.38 0.60 -17.85
C VAL A 21 4.39 -0.32 -17.14
N PRO A 22 5.70 -0.06 -17.26
CA PRO A 22 6.72 -0.82 -16.57
C PRO A 22 6.76 -0.47 -15.08
N ILE A 23 7.20 -1.41 -14.24
CA ILE A 23 7.26 -1.25 -12.77
C ILE A 23 8.05 -0.01 -12.29
N GLN A 24 9.01 0.46 -13.10
CA GLN A 24 9.82 1.63 -12.81
C GLN A 24 9.05 2.95 -12.96
N LYS A 25 7.93 2.96 -13.70
CA LYS A 25 7.09 4.14 -13.92
C LYS A 25 5.85 4.16 -13.03
N GLU A 26 5.49 3.04 -12.41
CA GLU A 26 4.26 2.92 -11.61
C GLU A 26 4.22 3.88 -10.40
N SER A 27 5.38 4.20 -9.81
CA SER A 27 5.41 5.17 -8.71
C SER A 27 5.09 6.58 -9.19
N GLU A 28 5.57 6.95 -10.38
CA GLU A 28 5.27 8.24 -11.02
C GLU A 28 3.79 8.30 -11.43
N GLU A 29 3.29 7.27 -12.11
CA GLU A 29 1.89 7.13 -12.50
C GLU A 29 0.93 7.27 -11.31
N ALA A 30 1.23 6.60 -10.18
CA ALA A 30 0.45 6.72 -8.97
C ALA A 30 0.44 8.16 -8.44
N ILE A 31 1.60 8.82 -8.37
CA ILE A 31 1.67 10.20 -7.87
C ILE A 31 0.90 11.16 -8.79
N GLU A 32 1.04 11.04 -10.10
CA GLU A 32 0.34 11.89 -11.08
C GLU A 32 -1.18 11.69 -11.04
N SER A 33 -1.63 10.45 -10.88
CA SER A 33 -3.06 10.13 -10.84
C SER A 33 -3.74 10.68 -9.58
N LEU A 34 -3.04 10.72 -8.45
CA LEU A 34 -3.58 11.24 -7.20
C LEU A 34 -3.42 12.77 -7.03
N LYS A 35 -2.61 13.43 -7.86
CA LYS A 35 -2.56 14.90 -7.89
C LYS A 35 -3.92 15.49 -8.24
N ALA A 36 -4.28 16.59 -7.60
CA ALA A 36 -5.52 17.31 -7.87
C ALA A 36 -5.57 17.85 -9.31
N ILE A 37 -6.79 17.97 -9.85
CA ILE A 37 -7.04 18.64 -11.13
C ILE A 37 -6.70 20.13 -10.99
N PRO A 38 -6.00 20.76 -11.95
CA PRO A 38 -5.67 20.28 -13.29
C PRO A 38 -4.30 19.59 -13.45
N ASP A 39 -3.53 19.46 -12.38
CA ASP A 39 -2.15 18.96 -12.43
C ASP A 39 -2.06 17.42 -12.47
N GLY A 40 -3.18 16.73 -12.20
CA GLY A 40 -3.34 15.28 -12.24
C GLY A 40 -4.78 14.86 -12.50
N LEU A 41 -5.13 13.63 -12.11
CA LEU A 41 -6.47 13.06 -12.34
C LEU A 41 -7.44 13.28 -11.16
N GLY A 42 -6.94 13.72 -10.00
CA GLY A 42 -7.74 13.96 -8.81
C GLY A 42 -8.31 12.70 -8.18
N LEU A 43 -7.68 11.54 -8.39
CA LEU A 43 -8.09 10.28 -7.77
C LEU A 43 -7.68 10.25 -6.30
N GLU A 44 -8.41 9.48 -5.50
CA GLU A 44 -8.30 9.54 -4.03
C GLU A 44 -7.54 8.34 -3.45
N GLU A 45 -7.45 7.23 -4.17
CA GLU A 45 -6.82 6.00 -3.70
C GLU A 45 -6.05 5.26 -4.79
N ILE A 46 -4.91 4.66 -4.41
CA ILE A 46 -4.13 3.74 -5.26
C ILE A 46 -4.09 2.35 -4.64
N MET A 47 -4.35 1.35 -5.47
CA MET A 47 -4.06 -0.05 -5.18
C MET A 47 -2.70 -0.46 -5.76
N ILE A 48 -1.79 -0.90 -4.89
CA ILE A 48 -0.50 -1.48 -5.27
C ILE A 48 -0.65 -3.01 -5.34
N ASP A 49 -0.41 -3.62 -6.51
CA ASP A 49 -0.59 -5.05 -6.72
C ASP A 49 0.68 -5.85 -6.39
N PHE A 50 0.68 -6.56 -5.25
CA PHE A 50 1.72 -7.54 -4.89
C PHE A 50 1.32 -8.99 -5.20
N GLU A 51 0.12 -9.24 -5.72
CA GLU A 51 -0.36 -10.58 -6.07
C GLU A 51 0.06 -10.94 -7.50
N GLY A 52 -0.50 -10.24 -8.49
CA GLY A 52 -0.35 -10.59 -9.90
C GLY A 52 0.96 -10.12 -10.54
N LYS A 53 1.75 -9.30 -9.83
CA LYS A 53 2.87 -8.55 -10.42
C LYS A 53 4.20 -8.80 -9.70
N LEU A 54 5.30 -8.58 -10.41
CA LEU A 54 6.66 -8.53 -9.84
C LEU A 54 6.95 -7.17 -9.19
N THR A 55 6.04 -6.72 -8.34
CA THR A 55 6.14 -5.43 -7.69
C THR A 55 7.38 -5.37 -6.81
N PRO A 56 8.29 -4.42 -7.06
CA PRO A 56 9.48 -4.25 -6.23
C PRO A 56 9.09 -3.97 -4.79
N TYR A 57 9.85 -4.55 -3.87
CA TYR A 57 9.70 -4.31 -2.43
C TYR A 57 9.65 -2.81 -2.07
N HIS A 58 10.42 -1.96 -2.76
CA HIS A 58 10.50 -0.52 -2.46
C HIS A 58 9.34 0.31 -3.04
N GLN A 59 8.48 -0.27 -3.90
CA GLN A 59 7.46 0.51 -4.61
C GLN A 59 6.48 1.21 -3.66
N THR A 60 6.10 0.54 -2.56
CA THR A 60 5.24 1.12 -1.54
C THR A 60 5.84 2.38 -0.92
N ALA A 61 7.13 2.35 -0.58
CA ALA A 61 7.85 3.50 -0.05
C ALA A 61 8.01 4.61 -1.10
N GLN A 62 8.34 4.25 -2.35
CA GLN A 62 8.46 5.19 -3.46
C GLN A 62 7.16 5.98 -3.69
N ILE A 63 6.00 5.29 -3.67
CA ILE A 63 4.69 5.93 -3.80
C ILE A 63 4.40 6.81 -2.59
N VAL A 64 4.45 6.27 -1.37
CA VAL A 64 4.07 7.01 -0.15
C VAL A 64 4.96 8.24 0.07
N ILE A 65 6.28 8.08 0.01
CA ILE A 65 7.22 9.19 0.22
C ILE A 65 7.09 10.18 -0.95
N GLY A 66 6.91 9.70 -2.18
CA GLY A 66 6.68 10.57 -3.33
C GLY A 66 5.41 11.41 -3.20
N LEU A 67 4.31 10.83 -2.71
CA LEU A 67 3.07 11.57 -2.42
C LEU A 67 3.31 12.67 -1.37
N ILE A 68 3.99 12.33 -0.27
CA ILE A 68 4.35 13.29 0.79
C ILE A 68 5.22 14.44 0.23
N GLN A 69 6.22 14.12 -0.59
CA GLN A 69 7.09 15.11 -1.23
C GLN A 69 6.35 16.01 -2.23
N ASN A 70 5.23 15.55 -2.78
CA ASN A 70 4.33 16.34 -3.63
C ASN A 70 3.23 17.07 -2.82
N GLY A 71 3.36 17.14 -1.48
CA GLY A 71 2.47 17.91 -0.61
C GLY A 71 1.12 17.24 -0.31
N MET A 72 0.96 15.96 -0.64
CA MET A 72 -0.23 15.18 -0.30
C MET A 72 -0.03 14.43 1.02
N THR A 73 -1.12 14.11 1.70
CA THR A 73 -1.09 13.39 2.98
C THR A 73 -1.71 11.99 2.88
N PRO A 74 -0.90 10.94 2.62
CA PRO A 74 -1.37 9.56 2.66
C PRO A 74 -1.99 9.19 4.01
N GLY A 75 -3.11 8.48 3.99
CA GLY A 75 -3.88 8.10 5.18
C GLY A 75 -4.87 9.16 5.66
N LYS A 76 -4.91 10.34 5.03
CA LYS A 76 -5.85 11.42 5.36
C LYS A 76 -6.55 12.00 4.13
N GLU A 77 -5.78 12.49 3.17
CA GLU A 77 -6.29 13.15 1.95
C GLU A 77 -6.36 12.16 0.79
N VAL A 78 -5.34 11.31 0.70
CA VAL A 78 -5.21 10.24 -0.29
C VAL A 78 -4.92 8.93 0.41
N PHE A 79 -5.23 7.81 -0.22
CA PHE A 79 -5.10 6.49 0.37
C PHE A 79 -4.24 5.57 -0.48
N VAL A 80 -3.44 4.74 0.20
CA VAL A 80 -2.59 3.73 -0.42
C VAL A 80 -2.99 2.39 0.17
N THR A 81 -3.51 1.50 -0.67
CA THR A 81 -4.13 0.24 -0.24
C THR A 81 -3.56 -0.94 -1.03
N PRO A 82 -2.47 -1.56 -0.54
CA PRO A 82 -1.84 -2.68 -1.21
C PRO A 82 -2.76 -3.91 -1.31
N ARG A 83 -2.82 -4.53 -2.48
CA ARG A 83 -3.37 -5.86 -2.72
C ARG A 83 -2.26 -6.89 -2.53
N VAL A 84 -2.39 -7.72 -1.49
CA VAL A 84 -1.35 -8.69 -1.11
C VAL A 84 -1.71 -10.09 -1.61
N ALA A 85 -0.70 -10.89 -1.93
CA ALA A 85 -0.91 -12.29 -2.34
C ALA A 85 -1.72 -13.08 -1.29
N ASN A 86 -2.66 -13.93 -1.73
CA ASN A 86 -3.31 -14.89 -0.85
C ASN A 86 -2.34 -16.04 -0.59
N ALA A 87 -2.02 -16.30 0.67
CA ALA A 87 -1.01 -17.30 1.03
C ALA A 87 -1.46 -18.76 0.86
N ASN A 88 -2.77 -19.00 0.71
CA ASN A 88 -3.31 -20.32 0.40
C ASN A 88 -3.19 -20.66 -1.09
N GLU A 89 -3.26 -19.64 -1.95
CA GLU A 89 -3.12 -19.78 -3.40
C GLU A 89 -1.65 -19.62 -3.85
N GLU A 90 -0.88 -18.81 -3.13
CA GLU A 90 0.55 -18.60 -3.36
C GLU A 90 1.41 -19.09 -2.17
N THR A 91 2.30 -18.25 -1.65
CA THR A 91 3.17 -18.60 -0.53
C THR A 91 3.03 -17.56 0.57
N ALA A 92 3.10 -18.02 1.82
CA ALA A 92 3.16 -17.12 2.97
C ALA A 92 4.35 -16.15 2.89
N PHE A 93 5.48 -16.57 2.30
CA PHE A 93 6.66 -15.71 2.11
C PHE A 93 6.37 -14.49 1.25
N ARG A 94 5.67 -14.64 0.11
CA ARG A 94 5.29 -13.51 -0.74
C ARG A 94 4.41 -12.50 0.02
N GLN A 95 3.45 -13.01 0.78
CA GLN A 95 2.59 -12.13 1.59
C GLN A 95 3.39 -11.41 2.70
N ILE A 96 4.33 -12.11 3.36
CA ILE A 96 5.22 -11.50 4.36
C ILE A 96 6.08 -10.39 3.74
N MET A 97 6.61 -10.60 2.53
CA MET A 97 7.40 -9.59 1.83
C MET A 97 6.62 -8.29 1.60
N ALA A 98 5.35 -8.39 1.20
CA ALA A 98 4.48 -7.23 1.07
C ALA A 98 4.26 -6.53 2.42
N PHE A 99 4.01 -7.28 3.49
CA PHE A 99 3.85 -6.69 4.83
C PHE A 99 5.12 -6.04 5.37
N LEU A 100 6.30 -6.59 5.08
CA LEU A 100 7.57 -5.96 5.42
C LEU A 100 7.72 -4.62 4.72
N SER A 101 7.43 -4.56 3.41
CA SER A 101 7.47 -3.34 2.61
C SER A 101 6.53 -2.27 3.16
N ILE A 102 5.29 -2.65 3.49
CA ILE A 102 4.28 -1.78 4.10
C ILE A 102 4.77 -1.26 5.46
N THR A 103 5.30 -2.14 6.29
CA THR A 103 5.72 -1.79 7.64
C THR A 103 6.91 -0.84 7.63
N GLU A 104 7.92 -1.11 6.80
CA GLU A 104 9.04 -0.19 6.59
C GLU A 104 8.54 1.16 6.07
N THR A 105 7.64 1.16 5.08
CA THR A 105 7.07 2.40 4.55
C THR A 105 6.38 3.23 5.64
N ILE A 106 5.62 2.59 6.53
CA ILE A 106 5.00 3.25 7.69
C ILE A 106 6.07 3.82 8.63
N VAL A 107 7.17 3.09 8.87
CA VAL A 107 8.27 3.58 9.70
C VAL A 107 8.93 4.81 9.07
N SER A 108 9.29 4.73 7.78
CA SER A 108 9.95 5.82 7.07
C SER A 108 9.07 7.06 6.92
N ALA A 109 7.77 6.89 6.72
CA ALA A 109 6.84 8.02 6.62
C ALA A 109 6.77 8.85 7.92
N LYS A 110 7.05 8.24 9.08
CA LYS A 110 7.10 8.96 10.38
C LYS A 110 8.17 10.04 10.45
N GLU A 111 9.20 9.98 9.59
CA GLU A 111 10.21 11.04 9.51
C GLU A 111 9.64 12.34 8.93
N TYR A 112 8.50 12.28 8.23
CA TYR A 112 7.85 13.42 7.59
C TYR A 112 6.66 13.94 8.40
N ASN A 113 5.82 13.05 8.93
CA ASN A 113 4.68 13.40 9.78
C ASN A 113 4.19 12.19 10.60
N ASP A 114 3.38 12.43 11.64
CA ASP A 114 2.86 11.37 12.52
C ASP A 114 1.59 10.66 11.97
N ILE A 115 1.23 10.85 10.70
CA ILE A 115 0.05 10.25 10.09
C ILE A 115 0.40 8.86 9.55
N GLN A 116 -0.42 7.86 9.86
CA GLN A 116 -0.21 6.51 9.35
C GLN A 116 -0.59 6.44 7.86
N PRO A 117 0.37 6.22 6.94
CA PRO A 117 0.13 6.38 5.51
C PRO A 117 -0.69 5.25 4.88
N ILE A 118 -0.65 4.06 5.49
CA ILE A 118 -1.32 2.85 5.02
C ILE A 118 -2.08 2.27 6.21
N ILE A 119 -3.40 2.13 6.06
CA ILE A 119 -4.29 1.64 7.12
C ILE A 119 -5.00 0.34 6.76
N GLU A 120 -5.01 -0.03 5.48
CA GLU A 120 -5.75 -1.16 4.93
C GLU A 120 -4.92 -1.92 3.90
N VAL A 121 -5.25 -3.20 3.74
CA VAL A 121 -4.73 -4.08 2.69
C VAL A 121 -5.89 -4.87 2.10
N ILE A 122 -5.78 -5.24 0.83
CA ILE A 122 -6.75 -6.08 0.13
C ILE A 122 -6.20 -7.50 0.03
N LEU A 123 -6.99 -8.48 0.45
CA LEU A 123 -6.71 -9.90 0.27
C LEU A 123 -7.63 -10.43 -0.84
N PRO A 124 -7.09 -10.94 -1.97
CA PRO A 124 -7.91 -11.51 -3.03
C PRO A 124 -8.33 -12.96 -2.70
N MET A 125 -9.33 -13.46 -3.43
CA MET A 125 -9.77 -14.86 -3.41
C MET A 125 -10.13 -15.41 -2.02
N VAL A 126 -10.64 -14.57 -1.13
CA VAL A 126 -11.02 -14.97 0.24
C VAL A 126 -12.20 -15.93 0.20
N SER A 127 -12.01 -17.14 0.69
CA SER A 127 -13.06 -18.17 0.73
C SER A 127 -13.66 -18.35 2.13
N SER A 128 -12.98 -17.87 3.17
CA SER A 128 -13.39 -18.01 4.57
C SER A 128 -12.96 -16.84 5.44
N ALA A 129 -13.66 -16.63 6.56
CA ALA A 129 -13.27 -15.62 7.55
C ALA A 129 -11.95 -15.99 8.28
N ASP A 130 -11.64 -17.28 8.38
CA ASP A 130 -10.39 -17.75 9.00
C ASP A 130 -9.16 -17.26 8.25
N GLU A 131 -9.21 -17.18 6.92
CA GLU A 131 -8.15 -16.57 6.11
C GLU A 131 -7.86 -15.12 6.50
N LEU A 132 -8.90 -14.31 6.72
CA LEU A 132 -8.75 -12.92 7.17
C LEU A 132 -8.10 -12.86 8.55
N ILE A 133 -8.46 -13.77 9.45
CA ILE A 133 -7.88 -13.86 10.79
C ILE A 133 -6.40 -14.25 10.70
N GLU A 134 -6.02 -15.18 9.82
CA GLU A 134 -4.63 -15.57 9.62
C GLU A 134 -3.79 -14.44 9.04
N VAL A 135 -4.32 -13.69 8.06
CA VAL A 135 -3.68 -12.50 7.52
C VAL A 135 -3.49 -11.44 8.59
N LYS A 136 -4.52 -11.16 9.41
CA LYS A 136 -4.41 -10.26 10.56
C LYS A 136 -3.28 -10.69 11.51
N LYS A 137 -3.20 -11.97 11.87
CA LYS A 137 -2.14 -12.52 12.75
C LYS A 137 -0.75 -12.32 12.14
N ARG A 138 -0.64 -12.45 10.81
CA ARG A 138 0.63 -12.28 10.09
C ARG A 138 1.06 -10.82 10.05
N ILE A 139 0.13 -9.89 9.78
CA ILE A 139 0.37 -8.44 9.90
C ILE A 139 0.87 -8.10 11.30
N ASP A 140 0.18 -8.58 12.35
CA ASP A 140 0.57 -8.32 13.74
C ASP A 140 1.95 -8.91 14.08
N SER A 141 2.32 -10.03 13.47
CA SER A 141 3.64 -10.67 13.67
C SER A 141 4.77 -9.86 13.01
N VAL A 142 4.53 -9.35 11.80
CA VAL A 142 5.48 -8.46 11.10
C VAL A 142 5.61 -7.12 11.82
N ALA A 143 4.49 -6.55 12.29
CA ALA A 143 4.50 -5.32 13.08
C ALA A 143 5.35 -5.47 14.36
N LYS A 144 5.20 -6.59 15.09
CA LYS A 144 6.04 -6.89 16.28
C LYS A 144 7.52 -7.02 15.93
N LEU A 145 7.85 -7.62 14.78
CA LEU A 145 9.22 -7.69 14.30
C LEU A 145 9.77 -6.28 14.07
N ALA A 146 9.02 -5.42 13.38
CA ALA A 146 9.43 -4.03 13.16
C ALA A 146 9.54 -3.22 14.45
N GLU A 147 8.63 -3.38 15.41
CA GLU A 147 8.74 -2.75 16.73
C GLU A 147 10.06 -3.11 17.42
N LYS A 148 10.45 -4.39 17.35
CA LYS A 148 11.71 -4.90 17.91
C LYS A 148 12.94 -4.33 17.23
N GLU A 149 12.96 -4.30 15.90
CA GLU A 149 14.14 -3.90 15.12
C GLU A 149 14.28 -2.37 14.97
N PHE A 150 13.18 -1.64 14.81
CA PHE A 150 13.17 -0.19 14.57
C PHE A 150 12.83 0.66 15.81
N LYS A 151 12.67 0.02 16.99
CA LYS A 151 12.30 0.70 18.26
C LYS A 151 11.04 1.56 18.16
N MET A 152 10.07 1.15 17.33
CA MET A 152 8.82 1.88 17.18
C MET A 152 8.06 1.88 18.51
N LYS A 153 7.72 3.07 19.03
CA LYS A 153 6.76 3.18 20.13
C LYS A 153 5.38 2.83 19.59
N LYS A 154 4.64 1.98 20.32
CA LYS A 154 3.20 1.76 20.10
C LYS A 154 2.49 3.12 20.16
N ASN A 155 1.87 3.53 19.07
CA ASN A 155 0.83 4.54 19.16
C ASN A 155 -0.37 3.85 19.85
N LYS A 156 -0.74 4.37 21.02
CA LYS A 156 -1.87 3.89 21.82
C LYS A 156 -3.18 4.21 21.12
#